data_AF-A0A8T6SIF2-F1
#
_entry.id   AF-A0A8T6SIF2-F1
#
_cell.length_a   1.000
_cell.length_b   1.000
_cell.length_c   1.000
_cell.angle_alpha   90.00
_cell.angle_beta   90.00
_cell.angle_gamma   90.00
#
_symmetry.space_group_name_H-M   'P 1'
#
loop_
_entity.id
_entity.type
_entity.pdbx_description
1 polymer ?
#
loop_
_entity_poly.entity_id
_entity_poly.type
_entity_poly.pdbx_seq_one_letter_code
_entity_poly.pdbx_strand_id
1 'polypeptide(L)'
;MEGRKIDQKALQKVIEKVGWEDIKTLYETKKKMRRNGVILIGTGILILFLVMGAYLILGFFVPIQYFILISLLISLVSASLVRYGFSLILYKSERVFFPAGGKYTVFKRVACTECDFEKTTPFGIGDYVGKKTEEECPKCKGHLKISGIFAEPEHKIETIGMPILLGGVASLGMLDKVILTLDNILPISKLATKLFGERERKKS
;
A
#
# COMPACT_ATOMS: atom_id res chain seq x y z
N MET A 1 -8.01 1.03 -44.49
CA MET A 1 -7.31 0.77 -43.22
C MET A 1 -7.77 -0.58 -42.71
N GLU A 2 -6.97 -1.61 -42.96
CA GLU A 2 -7.30 -3.00 -42.68
C GLU A 2 -7.14 -3.26 -41.19
N GLY A 3 -8.27 -3.37 -40.48
CA GLY A 3 -8.30 -3.56 -39.03
C GLY A 3 -7.65 -4.89 -38.68
N ARG A 4 -6.42 -4.83 -38.13
CA ARG A 4 -5.70 -5.99 -37.62
C ARG A 4 -6.55 -6.61 -36.50
N LYS A 5 -7.19 -7.75 -36.76
CA LYS A 5 -7.94 -8.51 -35.74
C LYS A 5 -6.95 -8.95 -34.67
N ILE A 6 -6.90 -8.20 -33.57
CA ILE A 6 -6.11 -8.56 -32.40
C ILE A 6 -6.71 -9.84 -31.83
N ASP A 7 -5.88 -10.88 -31.70
CA ASP A 7 -6.30 -12.15 -31.11
C ASP A 7 -6.67 -11.91 -29.64
N GLN A 8 -7.98 -11.93 -29.37
CA GLN A 8 -8.52 -11.68 -28.04
C GLN A 8 -7.98 -12.66 -26.99
N LYS A 9 -7.61 -13.89 -27.40
CA LYS A 9 -7.02 -14.88 -26.49
C LYS A 9 -5.61 -14.50 -26.08
N ALA A 10 -4.82 -13.96 -27.01
CA ALA A 10 -3.47 -13.47 -26.72
C ALA A 10 -3.53 -12.25 -25.79
N LEU A 11 -4.47 -11.33 -26.03
CA LEU A 11 -4.66 -10.16 -25.19
C LEU A 11 -5.10 -10.53 -23.76
N GLN A 12 -6.03 -11.48 -23.61
CA GLN A 12 -6.44 -11.96 -22.28
C GLN A 12 -5.28 -12.56 -21.49
N LYS A 13 -4.42 -13.37 -22.13
CA LYS A 13 -3.24 -13.95 -21.47
C LYS A 13 -2.23 -12.89 -21.02
N VAL A 14 -2.05 -11.83 -21.79
CA VAL A 14 -1.15 -10.73 -21.41
C VAL A 14 -1.70 -9.96 -20.22
N ILE A 15 -2.99 -9.60 -20.26
CA ILE A 15 -3.66 -8.90 -19.15
C ILE A 15 -3.59 -9.73 -17.86
N GLU A 16 -3.88 -11.03 -17.98
CA GLU A 16 -3.80 -11.95 -16.85
C GLU A 16 -2.37 -12.01 -16.30
N LYS A 17 -1.37 -12.22 -17.16
CA LYS A 17 0.03 -12.33 -16.73
C LYS A 17 0.55 -11.05 -16.07
N VAL A 18 0.27 -9.88 -16.66
CA VAL A 18 0.66 -8.57 -16.09
C VAL A 18 -0.05 -8.34 -14.76
N GLY A 19 -1.36 -8.63 -14.69
CA GLY A 19 -2.13 -8.49 -13.45
C GLY A 19 -1.63 -9.41 -12.33
N TRP A 20 -1.22 -10.64 -12.64
CA TRP A 20 -0.67 -11.58 -11.64
C TRP A 20 0.67 -11.11 -11.08
N GLU A 21 1.55 -10.55 -11.90
CA GLU A 21 2.86 -10.04 -11.45
C GLU A 21 2.68 -8.85 -10.48
N ASP A 22 1.78 -7.93 -10.80
CA ASP A 22 1.46 -6.79 -9.92
C ASP A 22 0.82 -7.25 -8.60
N ILE A 23 -0.15 -8.17 -8.65
CA ILE A 23 -0.77 -8.72 -7.43
C ILE A 23 0.28 -9.43 -6.55
N LYS A 24 1.20 -10.16 -7.17
CA LYS A 24 2.28 -10.87 -6.47
C LYS A 24 3.22 -9.88 -5.77
N THR A 25 3.64 -8.81 -6.44
CA THR A 25 4.52 -7.79 -5.81
C THR A 25 3.84 -7.06 -4.66
N LEU A 26 2.55 -6.75 -4.78
CA LEU A 26 1.75 -6.17 -3.69
C LEU A 26 1.66 -7.12 -2.50
N TYR A 27 1.43 -8.41 -2.74
CA TYR A 27 1.38 -9.43 -1.69
C TYR A 27 2.72 -9.59 -0.97
N GLU A 28 3.82 -9.67 -1.71
CA GLU A 28 5.17 -9.76 -1.16
C GLU A 28 5.54 -8.53 -0.31
N THR A 29 5.15 -7.35 -0.77
CA THR A 29 5.36 -6.09 -0.05
C THR A 29 4.59 -6.06 1.27
N LYS A 30 3.31 -6.47 1.27
CA LYS A 30 2.50 -6.59 2.49
C LYS A 30 3.10 -7.60 3.47
N LYS A 31 3.57 -8.76 2.98
CA LYS A 31 4.22 -9.78 3.81
C LYS A 31 5.50 -9.26 4.47
N LYS A 32 6.33 -8.53 3.72
CA LYS A 32 7.56 -7.89 4.25
C LYS A 32 7.24 -6.86 5.33
N MET A 33 6.26 -5.97 5.11
CA MET A 33 5.84 -4.97 6.10
C MET A 33 5.29 -5.62 7.38
N ARG A 34 4.42 -6.64 7.25
CA ARG A 34 3.89 -7.37 8.42
C ARG A 34 5.00 -8.05 9.21
N ARG A 35 5.96 -8.69 8.52
CA ARG A 35 7.12 -9.31 9.18
C ARG A 35 7.95 -8.27 9.94
N ASN A 36 8.23 -7.12 9.34
CA ASN A 36 9.00 -6.06 9.99
C ASN A 36 8.23 -5.47 11.20
N GLY A 37 6.92 -5.30 11.10
CA GLY A 37 6.08 -4.87 12.22
C GLY A 37 6.11 -5.87 13.39
N VAL A 38 6.02 -7.17 13.10
CA VAL A 38 6.12 -8.23 14.13
C VAL A 38 7.51 -8.23 14.79
N ILE A 39 8.58 -8.06 14.01
CA ILE A 39 9.94 -7.97 14.55
C ILE A 39 10.06 -6.76 15.49
N LEU A 40 9.56 -5.58 15.09
CA LEU A 40 9.60 -4.37 15.91
C LEU A 40 8.83 -4.53 17.23
N ILE A 41 7.62 -5.11 17.18
CA ILE A 41 6.83 -5.40 18.39
C ILE A 41 7.60 -6.37 19.29
N GLY A 42 8.14 -7.46 18.73
CA GLY A 42 8.92 -8.45 19.47
C GLY A 42 10.14 -7.81 20.15
N THR A 43 10.88 -6.94 19.46
CA THR A 43 12.02 -6.23 20.05
C THR A 43 11.61 -5.28 21.16
N GLY A 44 10.50 -4.54 21.03
CA GLY A 44 10.02 -3.64 22.08
C GLY A 44 9.58 -4.40 23.34
N ILE A 45 8.90 -5.53 23.17
CA ILE A 45 8.50 -6.40 24.29
C ILE A 45 9.73 -7.00 24.98
N LEU A 46 10.72 -7.46 24.21
CA LEU A 46 11.96 -8.01 24.76
C LEU A 46 12.69 -6.99 25.64
N ILE A 47 12.79 -5.74 25.20
CA ILE A 47 13.43 -4.67 25.98
C ILE A 47 12.67 -4.43 27.30
N LEU A 48 11.34 -4.42 27.29
CA LEU A 48 10.55 -4.29 28.52
C LEU A 48 10.82 -5.42 29.52
N PHE A 49 10.91 -6.66 29.03
CA PHE A 49 11.26 -7.80 29.89
C PHE A 49 12.69 -7.69 30.44
N LEU A 50 13.64 -7.22 29.64
CA LEU A 50 15.02 -6.99 30.11
C LEU A 50 15.09 -5.90 31.17
N VAL A 51 14.37 -4.79 31.01
CA VAL A 51 14.29 -3.72 32.02
C VAL A 51 13.67 -4.24 33.31
N MET A 52 12.59 -5.03 33.20
CA MET A 52 11.93 -5.62 34.36
C MET A 52 12.82 -6.65 35.06
N GLY A 53 13.57 -7.47 34.32
CA GLY A 53 14.56 -8.39 34.89
C GLY A 53 15.71 -7.64 35.58
N ALA A 54 16.23 -6.58 34.96
CA ALA A 54 17.26 -5.74 35.55
C ALA A 54 16.78 -5.06 36.84
N TYR A 55 15.51 -4.68 36.92
CA TYR A 55 14.91 -4.13 38.14
C TYR A 55 14.97 -5.13 39.30
N LEU A 56 14.64 -6.40 39.05
CA LEU A 56 14.67 -7.44 40.08
C LEU A 56 16.09 -7.73 40.61
N ILE A 57 17.11 -7.59 39.76
CA ILE A 57 18.50 -7.91 40.13
C ILE A 57 19.22 -6.70 40.74
N LEU A 58 19.14 -5.54 40.09
CA LEU A 58 19.92 -4.35 40.42
C LEU A 58 19.21 -3.39 41.38
N GLY A 59 17.89 -3.54 41.57
CA GLY A 59 17.10 -2.68 42.44
C GLY A 59 17.54 -2.68 43.90
N PHE A 60 18.32 -3.68 44.32
CA PHE A 60 18.90 -3.76 45.66
C PHE A 60 20.17 -2.91 45.84
N PHE A 61 20.95 -2.69 44.78
CA PHE A 61 22.27 -2.05 44.84
C PHE A 61 22.24 -0.56 44.50
N VAL A 62 21.25 -0.12 43.72
CA VAL A 62 21.20 1.24 43.17
C VAL A 62 20.13 2.07 43.89
N PRO A 63 20.39 3.34 44.23
CA PRO A 63 19.37 4.23 44.77
C PRO A 63 18.15 4.31 43.84
N ILE A 64 16.97 4.09 44.44
CA ILE A 64 15.67 3.94 43.75
C ILE A 64 15.37 5.09 42.79
N GLN A 65 15.76 6.32 43.14
CA GLN A 65 15.45 7.53 42.36
C GLN A 65 16.01 7.49 40.92
N TYR A 66 17.27 7.08 40.75
CA TYR A 66 17.89 7.02 39.42
C TYR A 66 17.34 5.85 38.60
N PHE A 67 17.03 4.74 39.26
CA PHE A 67 16.51 3.57 38.60
C PHE A 67 15.12 3.83 38.00
N ILE A 68 14.24 4.52 38.74
CA ILE A 68 12.90 4.89 38.25
C ILE A 68 12.99 5.78 37.01
N LEU A 69 13.89 6.77 37.02
CA LEU A 69 14.03 7.67 35.87
C LEU A 69 14.51 6.92 34.62
N ILE A 70 15.53 6.06 34.76
CA ILE A 70 16.09 5.30 33.64
C ILE A 70 15.07 4.29 33.11
N SER A 71 14.37 3.56 34.00
CA SER A 71 13.36 2.59 33.59
C SER A 71 12.18 3.25 32.88
N LEU A 72 11.77 4.44 33.32
CA LEU A 72 10.72 5.24 32.66
C LEU A 72 11.14 5.65 31.24
N LEU A 73 12.37 6.15 31.05
CA LEU A 73 12.87 6.56 29.73
C LEU A 73 12.93 5.37 28.76
N ILE A 74 13.48 4.23 29.20
CA ILE A 74 13.57 3.03 28.35
C ILE A 74 12.17 2.47 28.05
N SER A 75 11.26 2.51 29.01
CA SER A 75 9.88 2.07 28.82
C SER A 75 9.15 2.94 27.80
N LEU A 76 9.40 4.25 27.79
CA LEU A 76 8.81 5.18 26.82
C LEU A 76 9.28 4.90 25.39
N VAL A 77 10.58 4.64 25.21
CA VAL A 77 11.15 4.23 23.92
C VAL A 77 10.56 2.90 23.46
N SER A 78 10.47 1.92 24.36
CA SER A 78 9.91 0.60 24.07
C SER A 78 8.44 0.68 23.67
N ALA A 79 7.64 1.48 24.39
CA ALA A 79 6.24 1.72 24.07
C ALA A 79 6.07 2.40 22.70
N SER A 80 6.95 3.34 22.34
CA SER A 80 6.96 3.98 21.01
C SER A 80 7.21 2.96 19.89
N LEU A 81 8.20 2.07 20.07
CA LEU A 81 8.50 0.99 19.11
C LEU A 81 7.32 0.04 18.92
N VAL A 82 6.67 -0.37 20.00
CA VAL A 82 5.49 -1.26 19.92
C VAL A 82 4.34 -0.56 19.20
N ARG A 83 4.06 0.71 19.52
CA ARG A 83 3.02 1.50 18.82
C ARG A 83 3.31 1.63 17.32
N TYR A 84 4.57 1.90 16.95
CA TYR A 84 4.98 1.99 15.55
C TYR A 84 4.89 0.63 14.83
N GLY A 85 5.30 -0.46 15.49
CA GLY A 85 5.16 -1.80 14.95
C GLY A 85 3.69 -2.18 14.73
N PHE A 86 2.81 -1.80 15.65
CA PHE A 86 1.37 -2.03 15.54
C PHE A 86 0.74 -1.21 14.42
N SER A 87 1.14 0.05 14.25
CA SER A 87 0.62 0.90 13.17
C SER A 87 1.03 0.40 11.79
N LEU A 88 2.24 -0.15 11.65
CA LEU A 88 2.70 -0.79 10.42
C LEU A 88 1.86 -2.01 10.02
N ILE A 89 1.41 -2.81 11.00
CA ILE A 89 0.58 -4.00 10.75
C ILE A 89 -0.84 -3.59 10.35
N LEU A 90 -1.46 -2.67 11.10
CA LEU A 90 -2.86 -2.31 10.91
C LEU A 90 -3.06 -1.31 9.76
N TYR A 91 -2.49 -0.11 9.87
CA TYR A 91 -2.88 1.01 9.00
C TYR A 91 -2.29 0.95 7.60
N LYS A 92 -1.08 0.40 7.48
CA LYS A 92 -0.36 0.41 6.19
C LYS A 92 -0.69 -0.79 5.32
N SER A 93 -1.27 -1.86 5.88
CA SER A 93 -1.47 -3.13 5.15
C SER A 93 -2.80 -3.20 4.38
N GLU A 94 -3.76 -2.33 4.68
CA GLU A 94 -5.03 -2.21 3.95
C GLU A 94 -4.91 -1.27 2.74
N ARG A 95 -4.17 -0.16 2.87
CA ARG A 95 -4.01 0.83 1.79
C ARG A 95 -3.21 0.33 0.59
N VAL A 96 -2.48 -0.77 0.72
CA VAL A 96 -1.71 -1.37 -0.40
C VAL A 96 -2.63 -1.97 -1.46
N PHE A 97 -3.84 -2.42 -1.08
CA PHE A 97 -4.78 -3.03 -2.04
C PHE A 97 -5.58 -2.01 -2.85
N PHE A 98 -5.65 -0.75 -2.39
CA PHE A 98 -6.42 0.31 -3.03
C PHE A 98 -5.51 1.54 -3.19
N PRO A 99 -4.62 1.56 -4.18
CA PRO A 99 -3.75 2.70 -4.40
C PRO A 99 -4.59 3.96 -4.70
N ALA A 100 -4.48 4.94 -3.81
CA ALA A 100 -4.90 6.35 -3.89
C ALA A 100 -6.39 6.68 -4.15
N GLY A 101 -7.17 5.81 -4.81
CA GLY A 101 -8.56 6.07 -5.22
C GLY A 101 -9.64 5.27 -4.46
N GLY A 102 -9.26 4.39 -3.54
CA GLY A 102 -10.22 3.50 -2.88
C GLY A 102 -10.72 2.39 -3.82
N LYS A 103 -11.97 1.94 -3.63
CA LYS A 103 -12.58 0.99 -4.56
C LYS A 103 -12.93 1.69 -5.86
N TYR A 104 -12.62 1.05 -6.98
CA TYR A 104 -13.00 1.54 -8.30
C TYR A 104 -14.35 0.94 -8.69
N THR A 105 -15.34 1.80 -8.91
CA THR A 105 -16.64 1.41 -9.45
C THR A 105 -16.63 1.62 -10.96
N VAL A 106 -17.01 0.59 -11.71
CA VAL A 106 -17.00 0.63 -13.16
C VAL A 106 -18.31 1.21 -13.67
N PHE A 107 -18.22 2.26 -14.47
CA PHE A 107 -19.33 2.91 -15.13
C PHE A 107 -19.21 2.77 -16.65
N LYS A 108 -20.35 2.80 -17.32
CA LYS A 108 -20.44 2.87 -18.77
C LYS A 108 -21.04 4.21 -19.17
N ARG A 109 -20.45 4.84 -20.18
CA ARG A 109 -20.99 6.01 -20.86
C ARG A 109 -21.81 5.54 -22.05
N VAL A 110 -23.07 5.96 -22.09
CA VAL A 110 -23.98 5.71 -23.19
C VAL A 110 -24.18 7.03 -23.94
N ALA A 111 -23.92 7.03 -25.25
CA ALA A 111 -24.06 8.19 -26.11
C ALA A 111 -25.01 7.87 -27.28
N CYS A 112 -25.79 8.87 -27.68
CA CYS A 112 -26.61 8.77 -28.89
C CYS A 112 -25.74 8.89 -30.14
N THR A 113 -26.13 8.21 -31.22
CA THR A 113 -25.45 8.33 -32.52
C THR A 113 -25.89 9.53 -33.35
N GLU A 114 -27.05 10.11 -33.04
CA GLU A 114 -27.71 11.15 -33.85
C GLU A 114 -27.72 12.52 -33.18
N CYS A 115 -27.52 12.58 -31.86
CA CYS A 115 -27.48 13.84 -31.11
C CYS A 115 -26.46 13.80 -29.97
N ASP A 116 -26.19 14.95 -29.36
CA ASP A 116 -25.23 15.11 -28.24
C ASP A 116 -25.81 14.67 -26.88
N PHE A 117 -26.59 13.60 -26.85
CA PHE A 117 -27.07 13.04 -25.59
C PHE A 117 -26.06 12.03 -25.04
N GLU A 118 -25.54 12.29 -23.84
CA GLU A 118 -24.69 11.37 -23.08
C GLU A 118 -25.26 11.12 -21.68
N LYS A 119 -25.17 9.87 -21.22
CA LYS A 119 -25.57 9.46 -19.87
C LYS A 119 -24.59 8.44 -19.31
N THR A 120 -24.24 8.58 -18.04
CA THR A 120 -23.43 7.60 -17.30
C THR A 120 -24.37 6.64 -16.56
N THR A 121 -24.09 5.34 -16.68
CA THR A 121 -24.85 4.27 -16.00
C THR A 121 -23.90 3.24 -15.40
N PRO A 122 -24.31 2.47 -14.37
CA PRO A 122 -23.48 1.41 -13.83
C PRO A 122 -23.22 0.33 -14.88
N PHE A 123 -22.00 -0.22 -14.87
CA PHE A 123 -21.61 -1.29 -15.78
C PHE A 123 -22.32 -2.60 -15.42
N GLY A 124 -22.91 -3.27 -16.41
CA GLY A 124 -23.49 -4.61 -16.28
C GLY A 124 -22.61 -5.69 -16.91
N ILE A 125 -22.71 -6.92 -16.41
CA ILE A 125 -22.00 -8.06 -16.99
C ILE A 125 -22.49 -8.28 -18.44
N GLY A 126 -21.57 -8.30 -19.40
CA GLY A 126 -21.88 -8.45 -20.83
C GLY A 126 -22.05 -7.11 -21.58
N ASP A 127 -21.75 -5.98 -20.95
CA ASP A 127 -21.63 -4.70 -21.64
C ASP A 127 -20.24 -4.53 -22.26
N TYR A 128 -20.19 -3.99 -23.48
CA TYR A 128 -18.95 -3.72 -24.18
C TYR A 128 -19.07 -2.43 -25.01
N VAL A 129 -17.95 -1.77 -25.28
CA VAL A 129 -17.92 -0.54 -26.07
C VAL A 129 -18.44 -0.80 -27.48
N GLY A 130 -19.39 -0.01 -27.94
CA GLY A 130 -20.06 -0.15 -29.23
C GLY A 130 -21.34 -1.00 -29.21
N LYS A 131 -21.69 -1.64 -28.08
CA LYS A 131 -22.98 -2.33 -27.92
C LYS A 131 -24.13 -1.32 -28.00
N LYS A 132 -25.15 -1.64 -28.79
CA LYS A 132 -26.42 -0.86 -28.82
C LYS A 132 -27.21 -1.17 -27.55
N THR A 133 -27.71 -0.13 -26.91
CA THR A 133 -28.56 -0.24 -25.72
C THR A 133 -30.02 -0.41 -26.17
N GLU A 134 -30.83 -1.12 -25.38
CA GLU A 134 -32.27 -1.31 -25.65
C GLU A 134 -33.07 -0.01 -25.40
N GLU A 135 -32.51 0.94 -24.67
CA GLU A 135 -33.10 2.26 -24.43
C GLU A 135 -33.01 3.17 -25.67
N GLU A 136 -34.07 3.92 -25.94
CA GLU A 136 -34.10 4.96 -26.96
C GLU A 136 -33.64 6.31 -26.39
N CYS A 137 -33.09 7.17 -27.25
CA CYS A 137 -32.69 8.50 -26.84
C CYS A 137 -33.93 9.35 -26.49
N PRO A 138 -33.98 9.98 -25.29
CA PRO A 138 -35.12 10.80 -24.90
C PRO A 138 -35.27 12.10 -25.72
N LYS A 139 -34.22 12.54 -26.44
CA LYS A 139 -34.24 13.76 -27.25
C LYS A 139 -34.68 13.53 -28.69
N CYS A 140 -34.11 12.53 -29.37
CA CYS A 140 -34.35 12.30 -30.80
C CYS A 140 -34.98 10.93 -31.11
N LYS A 141 -35.22 10.08 -30.11
CA LYS A 141 -35.64 8.67 -30.25
C LYS A 141 -34.68 7.79 -31.07
N GLY A 142 -33.48 8.28 -31.34
CA GLY A 142 -32.41 7.52 -31.99
C GLY A 142 -31.81 6.45 -31.08
N HIS A 143 -31.03 5.56 -31.67
CA HIS A 143 -30.37 4.47 -30.94
C HIS A 143 -29.25 4.98 -30.02
N LEU A 144 -29.19 4.39 -28.83
CA LEU A 144 -28.11 4.62 -27.88
C LEU A 144 -27.02 3.54 -28.04
N LYS A 145 -25.75 3.92 -27.91
CA LYS A 145 -24.61 2.98 -27.90
C LYS A 145 -23.69 3.27 -26.73
N ILE A 146 -23.00 2.25 -26.24
CA ILE A 146 -21.97 2.40 -25.22
C ILE A 146 -20.74 3.06 -25.89
N SER A 147 -20.43 4.30 -25.55
CA SER A 147 -19.30 5.05 -26.10
C SER A 147 -17.98 4.75 -25.37
N GLY A 148 -18.05 4.42 -24.08
CA GLY A 148 -16.87 4.11 -23.28
C GLY A 148 -17.21 3.41 -21.98
N ILE A 149 -16.23 2.70 -21.45
CA ILE A 149 -16.27 2.09 -20.11
C ILE A 149 -15.10 2.71 -19.33
N PHE A 150 -15.37 3.22 -18.14
CA PHE A 150 -14.37 3.84 -17.31
C PHE A 150 -14.59 3.47 -15.85
N ALA A 151 -13.53 3.53 -15.06
CA ALA A 151 -13.57 3.24 -13.64
C ALA A 151 -13.41 4.54 -12.86
N GLU A 152 -14.33 4.84 -11.96
CA GLU A 152 -14.26 6.02 -11.10
C GLU A 152 -13.85 5.61 -9.69
N PRO A 153 -12.88 6.30 -9.07
CA PRO A 153 -12.46 6.01 -7.71
C PRO A 153 -13.50 6.53 -6.69
N GLU A 154 -13.73 5.77 -5.61
CA GLU A 154 -14.60 6.15 -4.49
C GLU A 154 -14.12 7.45 -3.79
N HIS A 155 -12.81 7.69 -3.79
CA HIS A 155 -12.23 8.92 -3.27
C HIS A 155 -11.53 9.69 -4.38
N LYS A 156 -11.68 11.02 -4.39
CA LYS A 156 -10.87 11.88 -5.26
C LYS A 156 -9.41 11.55 -5.00
N ILE A 157 -8.72 11.13 -6.05
CA ILE A 157 -7.29 10.89 -6.00
C ILE A 157 -6.65 12.25 -5.73
N GLU A 158 -6.37 12.54 -4.46
CA GLU A 158 -5.34 13.52 -4.15
C GLU A 158 -4.09 12.92 -4.76
N THR A 159 -3.63 13.52 -5.86
CA THR A 159 -2.33 13.20 -6.41
C THR A 159 -1.34 13.52 -5.31
N ILE A 160 -0.98 12.51 -4.52
CA ILE A 160 0.26 12.50 -3.76
C ILE A 160 1.28 12.63 -4.86
N GLY A 161 1.71 13.86 -5.13
CA GLY A 161 2.67 14.17 -6.17
C GLY A 161 3.77 13.15 -6.02
N MET A 162 3.92 12.27 -7.01
CA MET A 162 4.92 11.23 -7.01
C MET A 162 6.24 11.86 -6.56
N PRO A 163 6.82 11.51 -5.41
CA PRO A 163 8.20 11.88 -5.13
C PRO A 163 9.08 10.90 -5.91
N ILE A 164 8.90 10.85 -7.23
CA ILE A 164 9.75 10.09 -8.16
C ILE A 164 10.86 10.99 -8.69
N LEU A 165 10.83 12.29 -8.40
CA LEU A 165 11.97 13.18 -8.62
C LEU A 165 12.61 13.54 -7.28
N LEU A 166 13.90 13.17 -7.16
CA LEU A 166 14.85 13.64 -6.16
C LEU A 166 14.52 15.07 -5.70
N GLY A 167 14.03 15.25 -4.48
CA GLY A 167 13.92 16.59 -3.86
C GLY A 167 12.68 16.87 -3.02
N GLY A 168 11.66 16.00 -3.00
CA GLY A 168 10.40 16.23 -2.28
C GLY A 168 10.41 15.91 -0.78
N VAL A 169 11.34 16.47 0.01
CA VAL A 169 11.38 16.30 1.48
C VAL A 169 10.75 17.51 2.20
N ALA A 170 9.53 17.88 1.81
CA ALA A 170 8.88 19.08 2.33
C ALA A 170 7.86 18.84 3.46
N SER A 171 7.39 17.61 3.70
CA SER A 171 6.41 17.32 4.77
C SER A 171 6.82 16.25 5.77
N LEU A 172 8.04 15.72 5.67
CA LEU A 172 8.59 14.82 6.68
C LEU A 172 8.98 15.64 7.91
N GLY A 173 8.33 15.35 9.05
CA GLY A 173 8.65 15.94 10.34
C GLY A 173 10.15 15.79 10.62
N MET A 174 10.72 16.72 11.38
CA MET A 174 12.16 16.80 11.63
C MET A 174 12.78 15.46 12.09
N LEU A 175 12.02 14.64 12.82
CA LEU A 175 12.43 13.30 13.25
C LEU A 175 12.57 12.30 12.10
N ASP A 176 11.72 12.35 11.08
CA ASP A 176 11.83 11.43 9.93
C ASP A 176 13.05 11.75 9.07
N LYS A 177 13.44 13.04 8.99
CA LYS A 177 14.71 13.45 8.35
C LYS A 177 15.92 12.89 9.11
N VAL A 178 15.86 12.85 10.44
CA VAL A 178 16.91 12.27 11.29
C VAL A 178 16.98 10.75 11.13
N ILE A 179 15.83 10.06 11.07
CA ILE A 179 15.77 8.60 10.84
C ILE A 179 16.36 8.25 9.47
N LEU A 180 16.02 9.02 8.42
CA LEU A 180 16.55 8.80 7.06
C LEU A 180 18.05 9.09 6.96
N THR A 181 18.57 10.08 7.68
CA THR A 181 20.01 10.34 7.73
C THR A 181 20.75 9.26 8.52
N LEU A 182 20.17 8.77 9.62
CA LEU A 182 20.74 7.66 10.38
C LEU A 182 20.78 6.34 9.59
N ASP A 183 19.75 6.03 8.78
CA ASP A 183 19.71 4.80 7.96
C ASP A 183 20.75 4.84 6.80
N ASN A 184 21.11 6.04 6.33
CA ASN A 184 22.21 6.24 5.38
C ASN A 184 23.60 6.14 6.03
N ILE A 185 23.74 6.54 7.30
CA ILE A 185 25.03 6.51 8.03
C ILE A 185 25.30 5.11 8.61
N LEU A 186 24.27 4.42 9.09
CA LEU A 186 24.35 3.07 9.64
C LEU A 186 23.46 2.16 8.78
N PRO A 187 24.01 1.43 7.80
CA PRO A 187 23.22 0.56 6.94
C PRO A 187 22.91 -0.75 7.69
N ILE A 188 22.26 -0.65 8.85
CA ILE A 188 21.81 -1.76 9.69
C ILE A 188 20.89 -2.67 8.86
N SER A 189 20.12 -2.08 7.93
CA SER A 189 19.30 -2.80 6.95
C SER A 189 20.12 -3.62 5.94
N LYS A 190 21.27 -3.15 5.46
CA LYS A 190 22.19 -3.95 4.61
C LYS A 190 22.90 -5.04 5.40
N LEU A 191 23.24 -4.79 6.67
CA LEU A 191 23.83 -5.80 7.56
C LEU A 191 22.82 -6.91 7.88
N ALA A 192 21.57 -6.56 8.20
CA ALA A 192 20.50 -7.52 8.44
C ALA A 192 20.22 -8.39 7.21
N THR A 193 20.10 -7.79 6.02
CA THR A 193 19.85 -8.54 4.78
C THR A 193 21.00 -9.46 4.39
N LYS A 194 22.26 -9.07 4.66
CA LYS A 194 23.43 -9.93 4.43
C LYS A 194 23.44 -11.14 5.38
N LEU A 195 23.15 -10.92 6.67
CA LEU A 195 23.09 -11.99 7.68
C LEU A 195 21.93 -12.97 7.44
N PHE A 196 20.77 -12.50 6.98
CA PHE A 196 19.64 -13.36 6.67
C PHE A 196 19.78 -14.09 5.32
N GLY A 197 20.41 -13.48 4.31
CA GLY A 197 20.64 -14.10 3.00
C GLY A 197 21.64 -15.27 3.04
N GLU A 198 22.64 -15.23 3.92
CA GLU A 198 23.60 -16.33 4.07
C GLU A 198 22.99 -17.55 4.78
N ARG A 199 21.95 -17.36 5.59
CA ARG A 199 21.29 -18.46 6.32
C ARG A 199 20.38 -19.31 5.41
N GLU A 200 19.87 -18.75 4.31
CA GLU A 200 19.12 -19.52 3.30
C GLU A 200 20.03 -20.29 2.33
N ARG A 201 21.24 -19.80 2.03
CA ARG A 201 22.20 -20.53 1.17
C ARG A 201 22.80 -21.78 1.82
N LYS A 202 22.78 -21.90 3.15
CA LYS A 202 23.24 -23.12 3.85
C LYS A 202 22.16 -24.20 4.00
N LYS A 203 20.94 -23.94 3.53
CA LYS A 203 19.81 -24.89 3.57
C LYS A 203 19.42 -25.43 2.19
N SER A 204 20.09 -24.97 1.13
CA SER A 204 20.06 -25.54 -0.22
C SER A 204 21.38 -26.25 -0.50
#